data_AF-A0A958G9M4-F1
#
_entry.id   AF-A0A958G9M4-F1
#
_cell.length_a   1.000
_cell.length_b   1.000
_cell.length_c   1.000
_cell.angle_alpha   90.00
_cell.angle_beta   90.00
_cell.angle_gamma   90.00
#
_symmetry.space_group_name_H-M   'P 1'
#
loop_
_entity.id
_entity.type
_entity.pdbx_description
1 polymer ?
#
loop_
_entity_poly.entity_id
_entity_poly.type
_entity_poly.pdbx_seq_one_letter_code
_entity_poly.pdbx_strand_id
1 'polypeptide(L)'
;GKSHWGWKDPRTTLLLPFWNQLLPRPRFVICLRNPLEVARSLNVRDQISLESGFQLWEQYLLTAIRDSEGYPRLFTFYDDYFSNPQAETSRLLDFCRLPHPEDLTAVTAAISRGLKHHASDTGDIIAEDDIPAGIRLLYFVLRKFTALPDPQLNGNSTAEEKTSTNIHQLYLLLDKLY
;
A
#
# COMPACT_ATOMS: atom_id res chain seq x y z
N GLY A 1 6.84 12.80 -26.91
CA GLY A 1 7.41 12.48 -25.58
C GLY A 1 7.18 11.02 -25.28
N LYS A 2 8.09 10.34 -24.55
CA LYS A 2 7.86 8.94 -24.14
C LYS A 2 6.62 8.89 -23.23
N SER A 3 5.68 7.99 -23.50
CA SER A 3 4.52 7.82 -22.62
C SER A 3 4.98 7.29 -21.27
N HIS A 4 4.28 7.69 -20.20
CA HIS A 4 4.40 7.00 -18.93
C HIS A 4 3.98 5.54 -19.12
N TRP A 5 4.69 4.62 -18.47
CA TRP A 5 4.35 3.20 -18.47
C TRP A 5 4.52 2.67 -17.05
N GLY A 6 3.77 1.62 -16.76
CA GLY A 6 3.82 0.90 -15.50
C GLY A 6 3.10 -0.42 -15.67
N TRP A 7 3.29 -1.31 -14.70
CA TRP A 7 2.61 -2.60 -14.65
C TRP A 7 2.33 -2.97 -13.21
N LYS A 8 1.44 -3.93 -13.02
CA LYS A 8 1.13 -4.50 -11.72
C LYS A 8 1.11 -6.02 -11.83
N ASP A 9 1.96 -6.68 -11.06
CA ASP A 9 1.89 -8.11 -10.74
C ASP A 9 2.35 -8.28 -9.29
N PRO A 10 1.59 -8.98 -8.42
CA PRO A 10 1.98 -9.15 -7.02
C PRO A 10 3.40 -9.70 -6.84
N ARG A 11 3.85 -10.62 -7.71
CA ARG A 11 5.17 -11.26 -7.63
C ARG A 11 6.30 -10.31 -8.00
N THR A 12 5.99 -9.16 -8.62
CA THR A 12 6.98 -8.10 -8.88
C THR A 12 7.67 -7.69 -7.58
N THR A 13 6.92 -7.66 -6.46
CA THR A 13 7.44 -7.38 -5.13
C THR A 13 8.61 -8.30 -4.75
N LEU A 14 8.49 -9.60 -5.00
CA LEU A 14 9.52 -10.58 -4.66
C LEU A 14 10.74 -10.52 -5.60
N LEU A 15 10.58 -9.87 -6.75
CA LEU A 15 11.61 -9.76 -7.79
C LEU A 15 12.16 -8.33 -7.89
N LEU A 16 11.83 -7.44 -6.96
CA LEU A 16 12.31 -6.05 -6.97
C LEU A 16 13.84 -5.93 -7.03
N PRO A 17 14.64 -6.77 -6.32
CA PRO A 17 16.10 -6.69 -6.44
C PRO A 17 16.61 -6.89 -7.87
N PHE A 18 15.95 -7.74 -8.66
CA PHE A 18 16.27 -7.92 -10.07
C PHE A 18 15.83 -6.71 -10.90
N TRP A 19 14.59 -6.23 -10.74
CA TRP A 19 14.07 -5.10 -11.51
C TRP A 19 14.79 -3.78 -11.22
N ASN A 20 15.24 -3.57 -9.99
CA ASN A 20 15.99 -2.38 -9.58
C ASN A 20 17.34 -2.25 -10.33
N GLN A 21 17.92 -3.37 -10.78
CA GLN A 21 19.16 -3.34 -11.58
C GLN A 21 18.92 -2.91 -13.02
N LEU A 22 17.69 -3.07 -13.53
CA LEU A 22 17.33 -2.83 -14.93
C LEU A 22 16.62 -1.50 -15.15
N LEU A 23 15.92 -1.00 -14.13
CA LEU A 23 15.05 0.17 -14.26
C LEU A 23 15.71 1.43 -13.71
N PRO A 24 15.86 2.49 -14.52
CA PRO A 24 16.41 3.74 -14.03
C PRO A 24 15.38 4.48 -13.17
N ARG A 25 15.61 4.48 -11.85
CA ARG A 25 14.81 5.23 -10.84
C ARG A 25 13.29 4.95 -10.93
N PRO A 26 12.84 3.70 -10.74
CA PRO A 26 11.42 3.38 -10.67
C PRO A 26 10.72 4.12 -9.51
N ARG A 27 9.40 4.28 -9.63
CA ARG A 27 8.51 4.72 -8.55
C ARG A 27 7.66 3.54 -8.12
N PHE A 28 7.52 3.33 -6.82
CA PHE A 28 6.74 2.20 -6.30
C PHE A 28 5.43 2.67 -5.70
N VAL A 29 4.33 2.10 -6.18
CA VAL A 29 3.01 2.24 -5.56
C VAL A 29 2.74 0.94 -4.80
N ILE A 30 2.77 1.02 -3.48
CA ILE A 30 2.59 -0.10 -2.57
C ILE A 30 1.15 -0.05 -2.06
N CYS A 31 0.30 -0.89 -2.65
CA CYS A 31 -1.11 -0.99 -2.28
C CYS A 31 -1.29 -1.94 -1.09
N LEU A 32 -1.73 -1.38 0.03
CA LEU A 32 -2.08 -2.11 1.23
C LEU A 32 -3.57 -2.40 1.28
N ARG A 33 -3.93 -3.60 1.71
CA ARG A 33 -5.30 -4.00 2.01
C ARG A 33 -5.33 -4.63 3.40
N ASN A 34 -6.49 -4.55 4.04
CA ASN A 34 -6.76 -5.24 5.30
C ASN A 34 -6.24 -6.70 5.23
N PRO A 35 -5.31 -7.11 6.13
CA PRO A 35 -4.68 -8.43 6.09
C PRO A 35 -5.70 -9.57 6.20
N LEU A 36 -6.79 -9.37 6.95
CA LEU A 36 -7.87 -10.33 7.08
C LEU A 36 -8.64 -10.53 5.78
N GLU A 37 -8.96 -9.45 5.08
CA GLU A 37 -9.62 -9.55 3.77
C GLU A 37 -8.74 -10.26 2.75
N VAL A 38 -7.42 -10.02 2.81
CA VAL A 38 -6.45 -10.72 1.96
C VAL A 38 -6.44 -12.21 2.30
N ALA A 39 -6.30 -12.57 3.58
CA ALA A 39 -6.30 -13.96 4.02
C ALA A 39 -7.60 -14.69 3.66
N ARG A 40 -8.77 -14.07 3.90
CA ARG A 40 -10.09 -14.61 3.52
C ARG A 40 -10.21 -14.79 2.00
N SER A 41 -9.76 -13.81 1.23
CA SER A 41 -9.80 -13.90 -0.24
C SER A 41 -8.90 -15.02 -0.77
N LEU A 42 -7.71 -15.21 -0.20
CA LEU A 42 -6.81 -16.31 -0.55
C LEU A 42 -7.40 -17.67 -0.15
N ASN A 43 -8.07 -17.74 1.00
CA ASN A 43 -8.75 -18.95 1.44
C ASN A 43 -9.87 -19.36 0.48
N VAL A 44 -10.76 -18.43 0.13
CA VAL A 44 -11.87 -18.72 -0.80
C VAL A 44 -11.36 -19.13 -2.17
N ARG A 45 -10.35 -18.41 -2.71
CA ARG A 45 -9.87 -18.62 -4.08
C ARG A 45 -8.95 -19.84 -4.22
N ASP A 46 -7.99 -19.99 -3.32
CA ASP A 46 -6.86 -20.91 -3.46
C ASP A 46 -6.82 -21.98 -2.34
N GLN A 47 -7.78 -21.98 -1.42
CA GLN A 47 -7.83 -22.88 -0.25
C GLN A 47 -6.61 -22.75 0.68
N ILE A 48 -5.97 -21.58 0.68
CA ILE A 48 -4.88 -21.23 1.59
C ILE A 48 -5.47 -20.95 2.99
N SER A 49 -4.90 -21.52 4.05
CA SER A 49 -5.37 -21.24 5.42
C SER A 49 -5.23 -19.74 5.77
N LEU A 50 -6.03 -19.25 6.72
CA LEU A 50 -5.91 -17.86 7.17
C LEU A 50 -4.49 -17.54 7.68
N GLU A 51 -3.91 -18.46 8.46
CA GLU A 51 -2.53 -18.35 8.97
C GLU A 51 -1.52 -18.16 7.83
N SER A 52 -1.53 -19.04 6.83
CA SER A 52 -0.65 -18.90 5.66
C SER A 52 -0.96 -17.64 4.85
N GLY A 53 -2.22 -17.21 4.81
CA GLY A 53 -2.63 -15.95 4.19
C GLY A 53 -2.03 -14.73 4.89
N PHE A 54 -1.99 -14.72 6.22
CA PHE A 54 -1.34 -13.67 7.01
C PHE A 54 0.18 -13.66 6.81
N GLN A 55 0.83 -14.83 6.81
CA GLN A 55 2.27 -14.94 6.55
C GLN A 55 2.63 -14.44 5.15
N LEU A 56 1.83 -14.79 4.14
CA LEU A 56 2.01 -14.28 2.77
C LEU A 56 1.85 -12.76 2.71
N TRP A 57 0.83 -12.21 3.38
CA TRP A 57 0.63 -10.78 3.45
C TRP A 57 1.84 -10.07 4.07
N GLU A 58 2.34 -10.56 5.21
CA GLU A 58 3.49 -10.01 5.91
C GLU A 58 4.76 -10.08 5.06
N GLN A 59 5.04 -11.26 4.50
CA GLN A 59 6.23 -11.48 3.68
C GLN A 59 6.27 -10.54 2.48
N TYR A 60 5.15 -10.39 1.76
CA TYR A 60 5.07 -9.47 0.63
C TYR A 60 5.24 -8.01 1.06
N LEU A 61 4.62 -7.61 2.18
CA LEU A 61 4.73 -6.25 2.68
C LEU A 61 6.15 -5.91 3.13
N LEU A 62 6.78 -6.75 3.93
CA LEU A 62 8.16 -6.54 4.40
C LEU A 62 9.14 -6.52 3.23
N THR A 63 8.97 -7.42 2.26
CA THR A 63 9.79 -7.44 1.03
C THR A 63 9.58 -6.16 0.23
N ALA A 64 8.34 -5.70 0.06
CA ALA A 64 8.04 -4.44 -0.61
C ALA A 64 8.73 -3.27 0.09
N ILE A 65 8.65 -3.17 1.42
CA ILE A 65 9.28 -2.10 2.19
C ILE A 65 10.80 -2.12 2.04
N ARG A 66 11.42 -3.29 2.22
CA ARG A 66 12.88 -3.46 2.14
C ARG A 66 13.41 -3.16 0.73
N ASP A 67 12.87 -3.83 -0.28
CA ASP A 67 13.48 -3.82 -1.61
C ASP A 67 13.11 -2.59 -2.45
N SER A 68 12.17 -1.77 -1.97
CA SER A 68 11.89 -0.45 -2.53
C SER A 68 12.63 0.69 -1.82
N GLU A 69 13.41 0.39 -0.79
CA GLU A 69 14.17 1.40 -0.04
C GLU A 69 15.12 2.21 -0.96
N GLY A 70 15.23 3.51 -0.71
CA GLY A 70 16.05 4.43 -1.51
C GLY A 70 15.38 4.90 -2.81
N TYR A 71 14.20 4.36 -3.16
CA TYR A 71 13.40 4.82 -4.29
C TYR A 71 12.18 5.64 -3.84
N PRO A 72 11.57 6.45 -4.72
CA PRO A 72 10.28 7.09 -4.42
C PRO A 72 9.18 6.04 -4.21
N ARG A 73 8.42 6.18 -3.12
CA ARG A 73 7.36 5.25 -2.72
C ARG A 73 6.08 5.96 -2.33
N LEU A 74 4.97 5.41 -2.77
CA LEU A 74 3.63 5.77 -2.32
C LEU A 74 3.00 4.56 -1.66
N PHE A 75 2.68 4.69 -0.37
CA PHE A 75 1.83 3.73 0.32
C PHE A 75 0.38 4.20 0.22
N THR A 76 -0.48 3.35 -0.32
CA THR A 76 -1.89 3.62 -0.60
C THR A 76 -2.74 2.50 -0.05
N PHE A 77 -3.87 2.82 0.59
CA PHE A 77 -4.73 1.82 1.18
C PHE A 77 -5.96 1.61 0.32
N TYR A 78 -6.30 0.35 0.12
CA TYR A 78 -7.46 -0.06 -0.64
C TYR A 78 -8.73 0.68 -0.19
N ASP A 79 -8.93 0.81 1.12
CA ASP A 79 -10.13 1.47 1.68
C ASP A 79 -10.20 2.97 1.38
N ASP A 80 -9.05 3.64 1.19
CA ASP A 80 -9.01 5.09 0.92
C ASP A 80 -9.62 5.42 -0.44
N TYR A 81 -9.52 4.49 -1.40
CA TYR A 81 -10.22 4.62 -2.69
C TYR A 81 -11.74 4.53 -2.55
N PHE A 82 -12.28 3.95 -1.48
CA PHE A 82 -13.73 3.88 -1.27
C PHE A 82 -14.24 4.98 -0.33
N SER A 83 -13.41 5.44 0.61
CA SER A 83 -13.78 6.51 1.55
C SER A 83 -13.66 7.89 0.91
N ASN A 84 -12.58 8.14 0.16
CA ASN A 84 -12.34 9.39 -0.55
C ASN A 84 -11.65 9.13 -1.91
N PRO A 85 -12.39 8.54 -2.89
CA PRO A 85 -11.84 8.13 -4.18
C PRO A 85 -11.13 9.25 -4.93
N GLN A 86 -11.67 10.47 -4.87
CA GLN A 86 -11.11 11.63 -5.58
C GLN A 86 -9.75 12.00 -5.02
N ALA A 87 -9.64 12.18 -3.70
CA ALA A 87 -8.38 12.56 -3.06
C ALA A 87 -7.29 11.50 -3.26
N GLU A 88 -7.63 10.22 -3.09
CA GLU A 88 -6.65 9.15 -3.22
C GLU A 88 -6.19 8.93 -4.67
N THR A 89 -7.12 9.08 -5.64
CA THR A 89 -6.76 9.04 -7.07
C THR A 89 -5.85 10.23 -7.43
N SER A 90 -6.18 11.44 -6.98
CA SER A 90 -5.34 12.62 -7.20
C SER A 90 -3.92 12.43 -6.65
N ARG A 91 -3.79 11.90 -5.43
CA ARG A 91 -2.50 11.60 -4.80
C ARG A 91 -1.67 10.59 -5.59
N LEU A 92 -2.32 9.55 -6.12
CA LEU A 92 -1.68 8.56 -6.99
C LEU A 92 -1.17 9.20 -8.30
N LEU A 93 -1.99 10.06 -8.92
CA LEU A 93 -1.62 10.76 -10.16
C LEU A 93 -0.44 11.70 -9.93
N ASP A 94 -0.47 12.48 -8.85
CA ASP A 94 0.62 13.38 -8.46
C ASP A 94 1.93 12.63 -8.26
N PHE A 95 1.90 11.55 -7.47
CA PHE A 95 3.08 10.72 -7.21
C PHE A 95 3.64 10.10 -8.50
N CYS A 96 2.77 9.59 -9.37
CA CYS A 96 3.15 9.01 -10.66
C CYS A 96 3.54 10.07 -11.71
N ARG A 97 3.33 11.36 -11.41
CA ARG A 97 3.49 12.49 -12.34
C ARG A 97 2.66 12.32 -13.61
N LEU A 98 1.44 11.82 -13.43
CA LEU A 98 0.47 11.64 -14.51
C LEU A 98 -0.41 12.89 -14.60
N PRO A 99 -0.87 13.24 -15.82
CA PRO A 99 -1.80 14.36 -15.97
C PRO A 99 -3.10 14.07 -15.22
N HIS A 100 -3.65 15.10 -14.57
CA HIS A 100 -4.98 15.03 -13.99
C HIS A 100 -6.01 15.15 -15.10
N PRO A 101 -6.96 14.20 -15.20
CA PRO A 101 -8.11 14.40 -16.07
C PRO A 101 -8.96 15.56 -15.51
N GLU A 102 -9.62 16.30 -16.40
CA GLU A 102 -10.52 17.40 -16.01
C GLU A 102 -11.67 16.92 -15.12
N ASP A 103 -12.10 15.67 -15.33
CA ASP A 103 -13.12 15.00 -14.55
C ASP A 103 -12.65 13.62 -14.08
N LEU A 104 -12.52 13.45 -12.76
CA LEU A 104 -12.20 12.19 -12.13
C LEU A 104 -13.44 11.28 -11.95
N THR A 105 -14.66 11.77 -12.19
CA THR A 105 -15.91 11.05 -11.92
C THR A 105 -15.99 9.71 -12.64
N ALA A 106 -15.51 9.63 -13.88
CA ALA A 106 -15.49 8.37 -14.62
C ALA A 106 -14.55 7.32 -13.98
N VAL A 107 -13.39 7.76 -13.49
CA VAL A 107 -12.39 6.91 -12.83
C VAL A 107 -12.92 6.46 -11.46
N THR A 108 -13.46 7.38 -10.68
CA THR A 108 -13.97 7.10 -9.33
C THR A 108 -15.25 6.27 -9.37
N ALA A 109 -16.10 6.45 -10.39
CA ALA A 109 -17.28 5.61 -10.58
C ALA A 109 -16.92 4.14 -10.86
N ALA A 110 -15.78 3.86 -11.49
CA ALA A 110 -15.30 2.49 -11.69
C ALA A 110 -14.89 1.82 -10.35
N ILE A 111 -14.34 2.61 -9.43
CA ILE A 111 -14.00 2.15 -8.07
C ILE A 111 -15.27 1.77 -7.31
N SER A 112 -16.31 2.62 -7.36
CA SER A 112 -17.58 2.38 -6.65
C SER A 112 -18.40 1.21 -7.21
N ARG A 113 -18.30 0.89 -8.51
CA ARG A 113 -19.12 -0.16 -9.14
C ARG A 113 -18.55 -1.59 -8.99
N GLY A 114 -17.27 -1.72 -8.62
CA GLY A 114 -16.54 -2.95 -8.89
C GLY A 114 -16.39 -3.95 -7.74
N LEU A 115 -16.01 -3.53 -6.52
CA LEU A 115 -15.08 -4.40 -5.77
C LEU A 115 -15.16 -4.40 -4.23
N LYS A 116 -16.12 -3.74 -3.57
CA LYS A 116 -16.24 -3.86 -2.10
C LYS A 116 -17.06 -5.09 -1.71
N HIS A 117 -16.55 -6.28 -2.01
CA HIS A 117 -17.22 -7.56 -1.68
C HIS A 117 -17.13 -7.93 -0.19
N HIS A 118 -16.19 -7.36 0.54
CA HIS A 118 -16.11 -7.40 1.99
C HIS A 118 -15.72 -6.00 2.43
N ALA A 119 -16.55 -5.37 3.27
CA ALA A 119 -16.22 -4.12 3.93
C ALA A 119 -15.77 -4.50 5.33
N SER A 120 -14.55 -5.03 5.45
CA SER A 120 -13.95 -5.19 6.77
C SER A 120 -13.37 -3.84 7.16
N ASP A 121 -14.13 -3.09 7.95
CA ASP A 121 -13.73 -1.77 8.40
C ASP A 121 -12.47 -1.89 9.28
N THR A 122 -11.78 -0.77 9.49
CA THR A 122 -10.57 -0.74 10.34
C THR A 122 -10.86 -1.27 11.76
N GLY A 123 -12.12 -1.16 12.23
CA GLY A 123 -12.61 -1.74 13.48
C GLY A 123 -12.60 -3.28 13.53
N ASP A 124 -12.78 -3.96 12.40
CA ASP A 124 -12.83 -5.42 12.34
C ASP A 124 -11.44 -6.04 12.58
N ILE A 125 -10.37 -5.32 12.22
CA ILE A 125 -8.99 -5.75 12.50
C ILE A 125 -8.71 -5.72 14.01
N ILE A 126 -9.32 -4.78 14.75
CA ILE A 126 -9.13 -4.66 16.20
C ILE A 126 -9.90 -5.75 16.94
N ALA A 127 -11.11 -6.05 16.48
CA ALA A 127 -12.06 -6.93 17.14
C ALA A 127 -11.89 -8.42 16.82
N GLU A 128 -11.20 -8.77 15.74
CA GLU A 128 -10.97 -10.19 15.40
C GLU A 128 -9.71 -10.75 16.07
N ASP A 129 -9.92 -11.67 17.01
CA ASP A 129 -8.87 -12.39 17.72
C ASP A 129 -8.02 -13.28 16.80
N ASP A 130 -8.55 -13.65 15.63
CA ASP A 130 -7.87 -14.52 14.65
C ASP A 130 -6.69 -13.84 13.94
N ILE A 131 -6.55 -12.52 14.03
CA ILE A 131 -5.42 -11.80 13.42
C ILE A 131 -4.23 -11.77 14.38
N PRO A 132 -3.06 -12.32 14.00
CA PRO A 132 -1.87 -12.25 14.84
C PRO A 132 -1.52 -10.81 15.22
N ALA A 133 -1.13 -10.59 16.47
CA ALA A 133 -0.88 -9.25 17.01
C ALA A 133 0.17 -8.46 16.21
N GLY A 134 1.23 -9.12 15.72
CA GLY A 134 2.26 -8.50 14.88
C GLY A 134 1.72 -7.97 13.55
N ILE A 135 0.86 -8.74 12.88
CA ILE A 135 0.20 -8.37 11.62
C ILE A 135 -0.70 -7.15 11.81
N ARG A 136 -1.49 -7.17 12.89
CA ARG A 136 -2.36 -6.07 13.28
C ARG A 136 -1.56 -4.80 13.54
N LEU A 137 -0.52 -4.90 14.37
CA LEU A 137 0.36 -3.78 14.68
C LEU A 137 0.99 -3.21 13.41
N LEU A 138 1.51 -4.06 12.51
CA LEU A 138 2.15 -3.65 11.27
C LEU A 138 1.19 -2.84 10.38
N TYR A 139 -0.03 -3.33 10.18
CA TYR A 139 -1.04 -2.62 9.40
C TYR A 139 -1.39 -1.25 9.99
N PHE A 140 -1.65 -1.19 11.30
CA PHE A 140 -2.04 0.04 11.98
C PHE A 140 -0.93 1.08 12.03
N VAL A 141 0.30 0.64 12.30
CA VAL A 141 1.46 1.52 12.31
C VAL A 141 1.66 2.11 10.92
N LEU A 142 1.65 1.28 9.86
CA LEU A 142 1.73 1.81 8.50
C LEU A 142 0.62 2.80 8.22
N ARG A 143 -0.65 2.46 8.48
CA ARG A 143 -1.80 3.37 8.26
C ARG A 143 -1.61 4.72 8.98
N LYS A 144 -1.05 4.72 10.19
CA LYS A 144 -0.79 5.94 10.97
C LYS A 144 0.37 6.76 10.41
N PHE A 145 1.47 6.12 9.99
CA PHE A 145 2.65 6.79 9.48
C PHE A 145 2.52 7.26 8.03
N THR A 146 1.62 6.65 7.26
CA THR A 146 1.32 7.02 5.88
C THR A 146 0.05 7.87 5.76
N ALA A 147 -0.65 8.11 6.87
CA ALA A 147 -1.83 8.96 6.89
C ALA A 147 -1.50 10.29 6.22
N LEU A 148 -2.44 10.76 5.41
CA LEU A 148 -2.27 11.92 4.53
C LEU A 148 -1.55 13.06 5.26
N PRO A 149 -0.57 13.73 4.62
CA PRO A 149 0.00 14.95 5.16
C PRO A 149 -1.17 15.90 5.42
N ASP A 150 -1.25 16.44 6.65
CA ASP A 150 -2.14 17.55 6.94
C ASP A 150 -1.85 18.64 5.90
N PRO A 151 -2.83 19.09 5.10
CA PRO A 151 -2.65 20.16 4.12
C PRO A 151 -2.05 21.44 4.72
N GLN A 152 -2.09 21.59 6.05
CA GLN A 152 -1.57 22.74 6.78
C GLN A 152 -0.09 22.62 7.19
N LEU A 153 0.54 21.45 7.09
CA LEU A 153 1.94 21.23 7.51
C LEU A 153 2.92 21.40 6.34
N ASN A 154 2.98 22.62 5.80
CA ASN A 154 4.03 23.04 4.85
C ASN A 154 5.36 23.23 5.61
N GLY A 155 6.26 22.25 5.51
CA GLY A 155 7.63 22.36 6.00
C GLY A 155 8.62 21.62 5.11
N ASN A 156 9.20 22.35 4.15
CA ASN A 156 10.42 22.23 3.30
C ASN A 156 11.14 20.88 3.02
N SER A 157 10.65 19.76 3.51
CA SER A 157 10.95 18.41 3.00
C SER A 157 9.65 17.89 2.41
N THR A 158 9.67 17.30 1.21
CA THR A 158 8.43 16.74 0.65
C THR A 158 7.88 15.70 1.64
N ALA A 159 6.57 15.70 1.87
CA ALA A 159 5.97 14.78 2.84
C ALA A 159 6.32 13.29 2.55
N GLU A 160 6.64 12.99 1.29
CA GLU A 160 7.12 11.72 0.77
C GLU A 160 8.51 11.30 1.32
N GLU A 161 9.44 12.25 1.53
CA GLU A 161 10.76 12.00 2.14
C GLU A 161 10.65 11.69 3.64
N LYS A 162 9.77 12.42 4.34
CA LYS A 162 9.45 12.18 5.76
C LYS A 162 8.80 10.81 5.97
N THR A 163 7.81 10.46 5.14
CA THR A 163 7.17 9.14 5.16
C THR A 163 8.16 8.03 4.85
N SER A 164 9.05 8.22 3.86
CA SER A 164 10.08 7.24 3.52
C SER A 164 11.08 7.00 4.66
N THR A 165 11.47 8.07 5.37
CA THR A 165 12.38 7.98 6.53
C THR A 165 11.73 7.26 7.70
N ASN A 166 10.47 7.59 8.02
CA ASN A 166 9.74 6.96 9.12
C ASN A 166 9.48 5.46 8.87
N ILE A 167 9.16 5.08 7.62
CA ILE A 167 8.94 3.68 7.25
C ILE A 167 10.24 2.88 7.25
N HIS A 168 11.38 3.50 6.89
CA HIS A 168 12.67 2.85 7.04
C HIS A 168 13.02 2.61 8.52
N GLN A 169 12.77 3.57 9.40
CA GLN A 169 12.94 3.36 10.85
C GLN A 169 12.02 2.26 11.39
N LEU A 170 10.78 2.19 10.91
CA LEU A 170 9.86 1.09 11.22
C LEU A 170 10.40 -0.25 10.73
N TYR A 171 10.91 -0.32 9.50
CA TYR A 171 11.55 -1.53 8.98
C TYR A 171 12.72 -1.97 9.88
N LEU A 172 13.62 -1.05 10.24
CA LEU A 172 14.74 -1.36 11.14
C LEU A 172 14.30 -1.82 12.54
N LEU A 173 13.15 -1.36 13.02
CA LEU A 173 12.57 -1.83 14.28
C LEU A 173 11.98 -3.24 14.13
N LEU A 174 11.30 -3.53 13.02
CA LEU A 174 10.72 -4.84 12.74
C LEU A 174 11.79 -5.90 12.45
N ASP A 175 12.84 -5.54 11.70
CA ASP A 175 14.01 -6.39 11.39
C ASP A 175 14.81 -6.78 12.64
N LYS A 176 14.67 -6.04 13.74
CA LYS A 176 15.27 -6.36 15.05
C LYS A 176 14.37 -7.21 15.95
N LEU A 177 13.09 -7.32 15.62
CA LEU A 177 12.09 -8.05 16.42
C LEU A 177 11.87 -9.48 15.90
N TYR A 178 12.40 -9.80 14.72
CA TYR A 178 12.42 -11.12 14.10
C TYR A 178 13.86 -11.56 13.82
#